data_AF-A0A660NAK6-F1
#
_entry.id   AF-A0A660NAK6-F1
#
_cell.length_a   1.000
_cell.length_b   1.000
_cell.length_c   1.000
_cell.angle_alpha   90.00
_cell.angle_beta   90.00
_cell.angle_gamma   90.00
#
_symmetry.space_group_name_H-M   'P 1'
#
loop_
_entity.id
_entity.type
_entity.pdbx_description
1 polymer ?
#
loop_
_entity_poly.entity_id
_entity_poly.type
_entity_poly.pdbx_seq_one_letter_code
_entity_poly.pdbx_strand_id
1 'polypeptide(L)'
;MTTPLLLGAIIGGAFGGSFFLFCLWLNAKDAQRRYPELRIPVPANAQNDPLFHIWCDAGHYQQQPDGSYQSTRRGILANTGEIHFEHNEMLVYEVIDIGFARRRFALNAPVVLARAIRQRKVRQLNKLLKHWQIAPLDDTF
;
A
#
# COMPACT_ATOMS: atom_id res chain seq x y z
N MET A 1 -6.09 -44.96 -1.66
CA MET A 1 -5.34 -43.73 -1.34
C MET A 1 -6.36 -42.62 -1.16
N THR A 2 -6.34 -41.80 -0.10
CA THR A 2 -6.66 -40.34 -0.17
C THR A 2 -6.89 -39.64 1.17
N THR A 3 -7.60 -40.23 2.15
CA THR A 3 -8.09 -39.48 3.33
C THR A 3 -7.03 -38.90 4.29
N PRO A 4 -6.02 -39.65 4.78
CA PRO A 4 -5.04 -39.11 5.72
C PRO A 4 -4.07 -38.11 5.08
N LEU A 5 -3.80 -38.27 3.78
CA LEU A 5 -2.93 -37.39 3.00
C LEU A 5 -3.61 -36.04 2.70
N LEU A 6 -4.92 -36.05 2.42
CA LEU A 6 -5.74 -34.85 2.30
C LEU A 6 -5.85 -34.09 3.63
N LEU A 7 -6.08 -34.79 4.75
CA LEU A 7 -6.09 -34.18 6.09
C LEU A 7 -4.74 -33.58 6.45
N GLY A 8 -3.63 -34.28 6.18
CA GLY A 8 -2.28 -33.75 6.38
C GLY A 8 -1.99 -32.51 5.53
N ALA A 9 -2.44 -32.48 4.27
CA ALA A 9 -2.30 -31.33 3.39
C ALA A 9 -3.16 -30.13 3.83
N ILE A 10 -4.38 -30.37 4.31
CA ILE A 10 -5.26 -29.32 4.83
C ILE A 10 -4.69 -28.72 6.12
N ILE A 11 -4.24 -29.56 7.05
CA ILE A 11 -3.64 -29.11 8.32
C ILE A 11 -2.32 -28.39 8.04
N GLY A 12 -1.43 -28.96 7.24
CA GLY A 12 -0.17 -28.31 6.84
C GLY A 12 -0.39 -26.98 6.11
N GLY A 13 -1.37 -26.92 5.21
CA GLY A 13 -1.78 -25.70 4.52
C GLY A 13 -2.34 -24.63 5.46
N ALA A 14 -3.16 -25.02 6.45
CA ALA A 14 -3.72 -24.10 7.45
C ALA A 14 -2.65 -23.53 8.37
N PHE A 15 -1.71 -24.36 8.84
CA PHE A 15 -0.58 -23.91 9.66
C PHE A 15 0.39 -23.02 8.87
N GLY A 16 0.75 -23.41 7.64
CA GLY A 16 1.59 -22.59 6.76
C GLY A 16 0.95 -21.24 6.42
N GLY A 17 -0.34 -21.23 6.09
CA GLY A 17 -1.09 -20.01 5.82
C GLY A 17 -1.18 -19.09 7.03
N SER A 18 -1.44 -19.64 8.22
CA SER A 18 -1.49 -18.86 9.47
C SER A 18 -0.13 -18.28 9.85
N PHE A 19 0.94 -19.05 9.72
CA PHE A 19 2.31 -18.57 9.96
C PHE A 19 2.70 -17.46 8.98
N PHE A 20 2.33 -17.60 7.71
CA PHE A 20 2.57 -16.58 6.70
C PHE A 20 1.82 -15.27 7.02
N LEU A 21 0.53 -15.34 7.40
CA LEU A 21 -0.25 -14.16 7.83
C LEU A 21 0.35 -13.52 9.10
N PHE A 22 0.85 -14.32 10.03
CA PHE A 22 1.52 -13.83 11.24
C PHE A 22 2.83 -13.08 10.91
N CYS A 23 3.66 -13.62 10.01
CA CYS A 23 4.86 -12.95 9.52
C CYS A 23 4.52 -11.61 8.82
N LEU A 24 3.49 -11.61 7.97
CA LEU A 24 2.93 -10.40 7.35
C LEU A 24 2.56 -9.35 8.39
N TRP A 25 1.85 -9.78 9.43
CA TRP A 25 1.40 -8.90 10.50
C TRP A 25 2.55 -8.31 11.32
N LEU A 26 3.56 -9.11 11.68
CA LEU A 26 4.74 -8.63 12.39
C LEU A 26 5.50 -7.58 11.57
N ASN A 27 5.69 -7.82 10.28
CA ASN A 27 6.34 -6.87 9.37
C ASN A 27 5.52 -5.59 9.23
N ALA A 28 4.19 -5.69 9.07
CA ALA A 28 3.31 -4.53 8.97
C ALA A 28 3.32 -3.68 10.27
N LYS A 29 3.36 -4.33 11.43
CA LYS A 29 3.44 -3.67 12.74
C LYS A 29 4.77 -2.94 12.92
N ASP A 30 5.89 -3.55 12.53
CA ASP A 30 7.21 -2.93 12.60
C ASP A 30 7.34 -1.77 11.60
N ALA A 31 6.82 -1.94 10.37
CA ALA A 31 6.78 -0.91 9.34
C ALA A 31 5.97 0.31 9.80
N GLN A 32 4.78 0.11 10.38
CA GLN A 32 3.97 1.21 10.92
C GLN A 32 4.71 1.98 12.02
N ARG A 33 5.48 1.30 12.87
CA ARG A 33 6.23 1.95 13.96
C ARG A 33 7.40 2.77 13.46
N ARG A 34 8.13 2.27 12.44
CA ARG A 34 9.34 2.91 11.94
C ARG A 34 9.08 3.95 10.85
N TYR A 35 8.02 3.76 10.07
CA TYR A 35 7.66 4.59 8.92
C TYR A 35 6.14 4.85 8.94
N PRO A 36 5.67 5.66 9.91
CA PRO A 36 4.23 5.85 10.13
C PRO A 36 3.52 6.59 8.99
N GLU A 37 4.18 7.59 8.38
CA GLU A 37 3.57 8.45 7.36
C GLU A 37 4.60 8.94 6.34
N LEU A 38 4.19 8.99 5.06
CA LEU A 38 4.94 9.67 4.00
C LEU A 38 4.19 10.94 3.64
N ARG A 39 4.77 12.09 4.02
CA ARG A 39 4.27 13.43 3.69
C ARG A 39 5.03 13.99 2.52
N ILE A 40 4.30 14.43 1.50
CA ILE A 40 4.88 15.02 0.31
C ILE A 40 4.27 16.42 0.16
N PRO A 41 5.08 17.49 0.20
CA PRO A 41 4.56 18.83 -0.05
C PRO A 41 4.14 18.94 -1.52
N VAL A 42 2.86 19.23 -1.77
CA VAL A 42 2.27 19.33 -3.10
C VAL A 42 1.74 20.73 -3.37
N PRO A 43 1.61 21.16 -4.65
CA PRO A 43 0.99 22.43 -4.98
C PRO A 43 -0.42 22.56 -4.42
N ALA A 44 -0.84 23.80 -4.14
CA ALA A 44 -2.24 24.09 -3.82
C ALA A 44 -3.13 23.59 -4.97
N ASN A 45 -4.22 22.89 -4.64
CA ASN A 45 -5.14 22.23 -5.57
C ASN A 45 -4.58 21.02 -6.34
N ALA A 46 -3.48 20.39 -5.90
CA ALA A 46 -2.98 19.16 -6.51
C ALA A 46 -4.03 18.02 -6.58
N GLN A 47 -4.98 17.98 -5.66
CA GLN A 47 -6.11 17.05 -5.68
C GLN A 47 -7.01 17.19 -6.92
N ASN A 48 -7.09 18.40 -7.49
CA ASN A 48 -7.91 18.70 -8.67
C ASN A 48 -7.12 18.61 -9.98
N ASP A 49 -5.84 18.19 -9.92
CA ASP A 49 -5.01 18.05 -11.12
C ASP A 49 -5.55 16.88 -11.99
N PRO A 50 -5.87 17.12 -13.27
CA PRO A 50 -6.24 16.06 -14.22
C PRO A 50 -5.24 14.90 -14.26
N LEU A 51 -3.93 15.17 -14.16
CA LEU A 51 -2.90 14.13 -14.17
C LEU A 51 -2.92 13.28 -12.89
N PHE A 52 -3.29 13.87 -11.76
CA PHE A 52 -3.51 13.12 -10.52
C PHE A 52 -4.72 12.19 -10.63
N HIS A 53 -5.82 12.64 -11.23
CA HIS A 53 -6.98 11.80 -11.48
C HIS A 53 -6.65 10.63 -12.44
N ILE A 54 -5.93 10.90 -13.54
CA ILE A 54 -5.47 9.85 -14.47
C ILE A 54 -4.55 8.85 -13.76
N TRP A 55 -3.65 9.34 -12.91
CA TRP A 55 -2.79 8.47 -12.10
C TRP A 55 -3.59 7.63 -11.10
N CYS A 56 -4.62 8.20 -10.47
CA CYS A 56 -5.54 7.49 -9.60
C CYS A 56 -6.28 6.38 -10.36
N ASP A 57 -6.84 6.69 -11.52
CA ASP A 57 -7.57 5.74 -12.37
C ASP A 57 -6.66 4.57 -12.79
N ALA A 58 -5.43 4.87 -13.22
CA ALA A 58 -4.43 3.86 -13.57
C ALA A 58 -4.02 2.97 -12.37
N GLY A 59 -4.07 3.52 -11.16
CA GLY A 59 -3.82 2.81 -9.90
C GLY A 59 -5.07 2.17 -9.28
N HIS A 60 -6.23 2.27 -9.93
CA HIS A 60 -7.54 1.88 -9.42
C HIS A 60 -7.90 2.52 -8.08
N TYR A 61 -7.45 3.75 -7.84
CA TYR A 61 -7.84 4.55 -6.68
C TYR A 61 -9.20 5.18 -6.93
N GLN A 62 -10.11 5.03 -5.97
CA GLN A 62 -11.39 5.71 -5.95
C GLN A 62 -11.44 6.71 -4.81
N GLN A 63 -12.05 7.86 -5.08
CA GLN A 63 -12.32 8.86 -4.06
C GLN A 63 -13.40 8.34 -3.11
N GLN A 64 -13.14 8.46 -1.82
CA GLN A 64 -14.03 8.11 -0.74
C GLN A 64 -14.80 9.36 -0.26
N PRO A 65 -15.94 9.18 0.46
CA PRO A 65 -16.74 10.29 0.96
C PRO A 65 -16.00 11.22 1.94
N ASP A 66 -14.94 10.72 2.58
CA ASP A 66 -14.07 11.49 3.48
C ASP A 66 -13.03 12.35 2.74
N GLY A 67 -13.03 12.32 1.40
CA GLY A 67 -12.06 13.02 0.57
C GLY A 67 -10.74 12.26 0.35
N SER A 68 -10.55 11.10 0.98
CA SER A 68 -9.39 10.24 0.75
C SER A 68 -9.52 9.46 -0.56
N TYR A 69 -8.40 8.96 -1.09
CA TYR A 69 -8.39 8.04 -2.23
C TYR A 69 -7.93 6.67 -1.77
N GLN A 70 -8.71 5.64 -2.06
CA GLN A 70 -8.39 4.26 -1.67
C GLN A 70 -8.35 3.36 -2.90
N SER A 71 -7.34 2.50 -2.98
CA SER A 71 -7.25 1.54 -4.08
C SER A 71 -8.37 0.50 -3.96
N THR A 72 -9.07 0.24 -5.05
CA THR A 72 -10.15 -0.76 -5.12
C THR A 72 -9.64 -2.17 -5.37
N ARG A 73 -8.34 -2.32 -5.66
CA ARG A 73 -7.74 -3.62 -5.97
C ARG A 73 -7.55 -4.43 -4.68
N ARG A 74 -8.54 -5.23 -4.32
CA ARG A 74 -8.44 -6.23 -3.23
C ARG A 74 -7.83 -7.53 -3.77
N GLY A 75 -6.52 -7.72 -3.56
CA GLY A 75 -5.89 -9.03 -3.74
C GLY A 75 -6.15 -9.95 -2.55
N ILE A 76 -5.76 -11.23 -2.67
CA ILE A 76 -5.81 -12.25 -1.57
C ILE A 76 -5.06 -11.78 -0.31
N LEU A 77 -4.13 -10.85 -0.49
CA LEU A 77 -3.54 -10.00 0.54
C LEU A 77 -3.90 -8.57 0.14
N ALA A 78 -4.80 -7.91 0.87
CA ALA A 78 -5.25 -6.57 0.55
C ALA A 78 -4.19 -5.55 0.96
N ASN A 79 -3.08 -5.48 0.18
CA ASN A 79 -2.20 -4.33 0.18
C ASN A 79 -2.86 -3.23 -0.65
N THR A 80 -3.63 -2.39 0.03
CA THR A 80 -4.41 -1.31 -0.55
C THR A 80 -3.66 0.00 -0.36
N GLY A 81 -3.51 0.81 -1.42
CA GLY A 81 -2.98 2.17 -1.25
C GLY A 81 -4.06 3.10 -0.70
N GLU A 82 -3.67 4.04 0.16
CA GLU A 82 -4.56 5.07 0.71
C GLU A 82 -3.86 6.44 0.62
N ILE A 83 -4.56 7.47 0.16
CA ILE A 83 -4.00 8.80 -0.10
C ILE A 83 -4.91 9.85 0.54
N HIS A 84 -4.31 10.78 1.26
CA HIS A 84 -5.01 11.88 1.92
C HIS A 84 -4.35 13.19 1.48
N PHE A 85 -5.14 14.26 1.42
CA PHE A 85 -4.64 15.62 1.20
C PHE A 85 -4.95 16.44 2.45
N GLU A 86 -3.91 17.00 3.06
CA GLU A 86 -4.03 17.85 4.23
C GLU A 86 -3.07 19.03 4.10
N HIS A 87 -3.54 20.28 4.23
CA HIS A 87 -2.69 21.47 4.31
C HIS A 87 -1.61 21.60 3.22
N ASN A 88 -1.94 21.33 1.94
CA ASN A 88 -0.99 21.27 0.81
C ASN A 88 0.07 20.15 0.92
N GLU A 89 -0.17 19.14 1.75
CA GLU A 89 0.59 17.91 1.78
C GLU A 89 -0.26 16.77 1.24
N MET A 90 0.37 15.89 0.47
CA MET A 90 -0.19 14.61 0.08
C MET A 90 0.42 13.53 0.97
N LEU A 91 -0.43 12.86 1.74
CA LEU A 91 -0.07 11.74 2.59
C LEU A 91 -0.31 10.45 1.81
N VAL A 92 0.72 9.63 1.63
CA VAL A 92 0.61 8.38 0.85
C VAL A 92 0.93 7.18 1.73
N TYR A 93 -0.07 6.31 1.89
CA TYR A 93 -0.01 5.12 2.72
C TYR A 93 -0.13 3.84 1.89
N GLU A 94 0.55 2.80 2.37
CA GLU A 94 0.13 1.43 2.14
C GLU A 94 -0.65 0.91 3.34
N VAL A 95 -1.70 0.17 3.03
CA VAL A 95 -2.60 -0.44 3.99
C VAL A 95 -2.52 -1.93 3.78
N ILE A 96 -2.09 -2.68 4.79
CA ILE A 96 -2.25 -4.13 4.80
C ILE A 96 -3.52 -4.44 5.59
N ASP A 97 -4.48 -5.06 4.92
CA ASP A 97 -5.69 -5.60 5.51
C ASP A 97 -5.70 -7.14 5.35
N ILE A 98 -5.67 -7.83 6.50
CA ILE A 98 -5.76 -9.29 6.59
C ILE A 98 -7.06 -9.74 7.28
N GLY A 99 -8.11 -8.90 7.25
CA GLY A 99 -9.45 -9.19 7.77
C GLY A 99 -9.63 -8.94 9.27
N PHE A 100 -8.63 -9.27 10.09
CA PHE A 100 -8.64 -9.02 11.55
C PHE A 100 -7.63 -7.96 12.00
N ALA A 101 -6.78 -7.49 11.09
CA ALA A 101 -5.82 -6.43 11.34
C ALA A 101 -5.66 -5.56 10.11
N ARG A 102 -5.97 -4.27 10.27
CA ARG A 102 -5.68 -3.22 9.29
C ARG A 102 -4.55 -2.36 9.83
N ARG A 103 -3.48 -2.22 9.06
CA ARG A 103 -2.28 -1.44 9.44
C ARG A 103 -1.91 -0.51 8.29
N ARG A 104 -1.71 0.77 8.60
CA ARG A 104 -1.23 1.80 7.67
C ARG A 104 0.25 2.05 7.92
N PHE A 105 1.03 2.15 6.86
CA PHE A 105 2.43 2.56 6.92
C PHE A 105 2.81 3.33 5.65
N ALA A 106 3.91 4.05 5.70
CA ALA A 106 4.38 4.87 4.60
C ALA A 106 4.72 4.04 3.35
N LEU A 107 4.37 4.53 2.16
CA LEU A 107 4.64 3.84 0.88
C LEU A 107 6.13 3.52 0.67
N ASN A 108 7.03 4.34 1.22
CA ASN A 108 8.48 4.22 1.13
C ASN A 108 9.11 3.30 2.20
N ALA A 109 8.33 2.65 3.07
CA ALA A 109 8.90 1.77 4.09
C ALA A 109 9.72 0.63 3.43
N PRO A 110 10.84 0.15 3.99
CA PRO A 110 11.59 -1.00 3.45
C PRO A 110 10.99 -2.34 3.91
N VAL A 111 9.76 -2.65 3.49
CA VAL A 111 9.14 -3.97 3.69
C VAL A 111 9.51 -4.91 2.54
N VAL A 112 10.18 -6.02 2.87
CA VAL A 112 10.65 -7.00 1.87
C VAL A 112 9.48 -7.58 1.07
N LEU A 113 8.35 -7.80 1.74
CA LEU A 113 7.15 -8.30 1.10
C LEU A 113 6.53 -7.21 0.22
N ALA A 114 6.27 -7.53 -1.04
CA ALA A 114 5.76 -6.61 -2.07
C ALA A 114 6.72 -5.48 -2.51
N ARG A 115 8.03 -5.56 -2.23
CA ARG A 115 9.05 -4.61 -2.70
C ARG A 115 8.88 -4.19 -4.17
N ALA A 116 8.75 -5.15 -5.09
CA ALA A 116 8.62 -4.87 -6.52
C ALA A 116 7.35 -4.07 -6.89
N ILE A 117 6.23 -4.34 -6.21
CA ILE A 117 4.98 -3.60 -6.41
C ILE A 117 5.14 -2.17 -5.92
N ARG A 118 5.83 -1.99 -4.79
CA ARG A 118 6.07 -0.69 -4.17
C ARG A 118 7.01 0.16 -5.00
N GLN A 119 8.11 -0.40 -5.49
CA GLN A 119 8.99 0.27 -6.45
C GLN A 119 8.22 0.74 -7.69
N ARG A 120 7.32 -0.09 -8.22
CA ARG A 120 6.46 0.33 -9.34
C ARG A 120 5.54 1.50 -8.97
N LYS A 121 4.88 1.45 -7.80
CA LYS A 121 4.04 2.53 -7.29
C LYS A 121 4.84 3.83 -7.10
N VAL A 122 6.02 3.75 -6.47
CA VAL A 122 6.94 4.87 -6.26
C VAL A 122 7.42 5.46 -7.59
N ARG A 123 7.79 4.64 -8.57
CA ARG A 123 8.18 5.13 -9.91
C ARG A 123 7.05 5.84 -10.63
N GLN A 124 5.82 5.34 -10.51
CA GLN A 124 4.65 6.02 -11.08
C GLN A 124 4.36 7.33 -10.34
N LEU A 125 4.46 7.33 -9.02
CA LEU A 125 4.33 8.53 -8.20
C LEU A 125 5.42 9.56 -8.56
N ASN A 126 6.67 9.15 -8.74
CA ASN A 126 7.77 10.04 -9.15
C ASN A 126 7.52 10.71 -10.51
N LYS A 127 6.76 10.09 -11.42
CA LYS A 127 6.34 10.76 -12.67
C LYS A 127 5.37 11.90 -12.40
N LEU A 128 4.44 11.71 -11.46
CA LEU A 128 3.51 12.74 -11.02
C LEU A 128 4.23 13.84 -10.21
N LEU A 129 5.13 13.47 -9.30
CA LEU A 129 5.95 14.43 -8.55
C LEU A 129 6.81 15.29 -9.49
N LYS A 130 7.38 14.68 -10.54
CA LYS A 130 8.12 15.42 -11.57
C LYS A 130 7.23 16.45 -12.29
N HIS A 131 5.97 16.12 -12.55
CA HIS A 131 5.03 17.08 -13.13
C HIS A 131 4.80 18.28 -12.18
N TRP A 132 4.68 18.02 -10.89
CA TRP A 132 4.56 19.03 -9.84
C TRP A 132 5.87 19.71 -9.44
N GLN A 133 6.99 19.38 -10.10
CA GLN A 133 8.33 19.90 -9.80
C GLN A 133 8.80 19.57 -8.37
N ILE A 134 8.32 18.47 -7.79
CA ILE A 134 8.71 17.96 -6.48
C ILE A 134 9.87 16.97 -6.63
N ALA A 135 10.76 16.94 -5.65
CA ALA A 135 11.84 15.96 -5.60
C ALA A 135 11.27 14.52 -5.64
N PRO A 136 11.91 13.61 -6.41
CA PRO A 136 11.47 12.22 -6.44
C PRO A 136 11.71 11.57 -5.08
N LEU A 137 10.85 10.61 -4.76
CA LEU A 137 11.08 9.69 -3.65
C LEU A 137 12.15 8.67 -4.07
N ASP A 138 13.02 8.30 -3.13
CA ASP A 138 13.92 7.16 -3.32
C ASP A 138 13.11 5.90 -3.68
N ASP A 139 13.67 4.97 -4.45
CA ASP A 139 13.05 3.68 -4.77
C ASP A 139 13.95 2.47 -4.42
N THR A 140 15.02 2.72 -3.65
CA THR A 140 16.06 1.75 -3.29
C THR A 140 15.73 0.89 -2.06
N PHE A 141 14.61 1.15 -1.38
CA PHE A 141 14.12 0.41 -0.20
C PHE A 141 13.91 -1.08 -0.46
#